data_AF-A0A6V7TYN0-F1
#
_entry.id   AF-A0A6V7TYN0-F1
#
_cell.length_a   1.000
_cell.length_b   1.000
_cell.length_c   1.000
_cell.angle_alpha   90.00
_cell.angle_beta   90.00
_cell.angle_gamma   90.00
#
_symmetry.space_group_name_H-M   'P 1'
#
loop_
_entity.id
_entity.type
_entity.pdbx_description
1 polymer ?
#
loop_
_entity_poly.entity_id
_entity_poly.type
_entity_poly.pdbx_seq_one_letter_code
_entity_poly.pdbx_strand_id
1 'polypeptide(L)'
;MWKSLDLVEIIFRLGDIPALSNQVLTLLRRSPGPMALCPDLLFLGVLQISMPMTQFRVHVLKYLVSVLLSGHSNAVPVFQFAWNFENHRVQMRQILFGSMAAYYSQNPEDQSRLTRILEITHELKGLSELLSINQFPFVIDMAILAARRDFLKLDKFIEDKLTEHGERFAQDLCQAMRRRCPGLGTNNPLSTENFQLIFSALQPRATAWPIIATELTQLIGLLRSKAKNKFIHFSKY
;
A
#
# COMPACT_ATOMS: atom_id res chain seq x y z
N MET A 1 -28.20 -17.85 -1.99
CA MET A 1 -29.08 -16.75 -1.53
C MET A 1 -28.52 -15.38 -1.91
N TRP A 2 -27.23 -15.10 -1.69
CA TRP A 2 -26.54 -13.82 -2.04
C TRP A 2 -26.29 -13.53 -3.54
N LYS A 3 -27.01 -14.22 -4.45
CA LYS A 3 -26.85 -14.05 -5.91
C LYS A 3 -27.86 -13.09 -6.52
N SER A 4 -28.84 -12.62 -5.74
CA SER A 4 -29.84 -11.63 -6.19
C SER A 4 -29.33 -10.23 -5.91
N LEU A 5 -29.23 -9.41 -6.95
CA LEU A 5 -28.86 -8.00 -6.83
C LEU A 5 -29.90 -7.21 -6.03
N ASP A 6 -31.19 -7.51 -6.20
CA ASP A 6 -32.28 -6.83 -5.48
C ASP A 6 -32.16 -7.02 -3.97
N LEU A 7 -31.78 -8.23 -3.53
CA LEU A 7 -31.56 -8.50 -2.11
C LEU A 7 -30.38 -7.69 -1.57
N VAL A 8 -29.26 -7.62 -2.33
CA VAL A 8 -28.09 -6.83 -1.91
C VAL A 8 -28.46 -5.35 -1.88
N GLU A 9 -29.23 -4.86 -2.85
CA GLU A 9 -29.70 -3.47 -2.87
C GLU A 9 -30.54 -3.14 -1.63
N ILE A 10 -31.54 -3.95 -1.29
CA ILE A 10 -32.38 -3.74 -0.10
C ILE A 10 -31.54 -3.74 1.17
N ILE A 11 -30.59 -4.68 1.29
CA ILE A 11 -29.71 -4.76 2.47
C ILE A 11 -28.84 -3.52 2.59
N PHE A 12 -28.34 -2.97 1.49
CA PHE A 12 -27.54 -1.75 1.51
C PHE A 12 -28.39 -0.51 1.77
N ARG A 13 -29.63 -0.45 1.26
CA ARG A 13 -30.61 0.60 1.64
C ARG A 13 -30.90 0.59 3.14
N LEU A 14 -31.02 -0.60 3.74
CA LEU A 14 -31.16 -0.74 5.19
C LEU A 14 -29.87 -0.37 5.94
N GLY A 15 -28.71 -0.68 5.38
CA GLY A 15 -27.40 -0.34 5.93
C GLY A 15 -27.12 1.17 5.96
N ASP A 16 -27.71 1.92 5.03
CA ASP A 16 -27.64 3.39 5.00
C ASP A 16 -28.41 4.04 6.16
N ILE A 17 -29.33 3.33 6.80
CA ILE A 17 -30.03 3.80 8.00
C ILE A 17 -29.06 3.67 9.19
N PRO A 18 -28.63 4.78 9.84
CA PRO A 18 -27.60 4.74 10.88
C PRO A 18 -27.92 3.77 12.03
N ALA A 19 -29.20 3.66 12.42
CA ALA A 19 -29.66 2.78 13.48
C ALA A 19 -29.53 1.28 13.15
N LEU A 20 -29.58 0.91 11.87
CA LEU A 20 -29.53 -0.49 11.40
C LEU A 20 -28.17 -0.88 10.82
N SER A 21 -27.31 0.10 10.50
CA SER A 21 -25.98 -0.10 9.91
C SER A 21 -25.14 -1.20 10.59
N ASN A 22 -25.06 -1.17 11.93
CA ASN A 22 -24.32 -2.16 12.71
C ASN A 22 -24.95 -3.56 12.65
N GLN A 23 -26.28 -3.65 12.62
CA GLN A 23 -26.99 -4.92 12.50
C GLN A 23 -26.77 -5.52 11.11
N VAL A 24 -26.84 -4.70 10.06
CA VAL A 24 -26.56 -5.12 8.69
C VAL A 24 -25.11 -5.59 8.54
N LEU A 25 -24.13 -4.86 9.08
CA LEU A 25 -22.74 -5.30 9.09
C LEU A 25 -22.56 -6.63 9.82
N THR A 26 -23.27 -6.82 10.94
CA THR A 26 -23.22 -8.07 11.70
C THR A 26 -23.81 -9.21 10.87
N LEU A 27 -24.91 -8.99 10.16
CA LEU A 27 -25.52 -9.98 9.25
C LEU A 27 -24.58 -10.34 8.10
N LEU A 28 -23.90 -9.35 7.51
CA LEU A 28 -22.94 -9.57 6.42
C LEU A 28 -21.68 -10.31 6.88
N ARG A 29 -21.26 -10.11 8.14
CA ARG A 29 -20.08 -10.76 8.74
C ARG A 29 -20.37 -12.13 9.34
N ARG A 30 -21.58 -12.37 9.85
CA ARG A 30 -21.94 -13.60 10.58
C ARG A 30 -21.84 -14.81 9.66
N SER A 31 -21.04 -15.81 10.04
CA SER A 31 -20.94 -17.08 9.31
C SER A 31 -22.29 -17.83 9.33
N PRO A 32 -22.80 -18.34 8.18
CA PRO A 32 -22.23 -18.35 6.83
C PRO A 32 -22.60 -17.08 6.02
N GLY A 33 -21.83 -16.01 6.22
CA GLY A 33 -22.08 -14.69 5.66
C GLY A 33 -21.36 -14.49 4.34
N PRO A 34 -21.85 -13.59 3.47
CA PRO A 34 -21.32 -13.38 2.13
C PRO A 34 -19.88 -12.84 2.16
N MET A 35 -19.49 -12.11 3.21
CA MET A 35 -18.13 -11.61 3.38
C MET A 35 -17.10 -12.72 3.60
N ALA A 36 -17.50 -13.88 4.13
CA ALA A 36 -16.61 -15.02 4.38
C ALA A 36 -16.74 -16.10 3.30
N LEU A 37 -17.95 -16.36 2.79
CA LEU A 37 -18.20 -17.44 1.85
C LEU A 37 -17.88 -17.06 0.40
N CYS A 38 -18.24 -15.83 -0.01
CA CYS A 38 -18.10 -15.37 -1.40
C CYS A 38 -17.85 -13.85 -1.48
N PRO A 39 -16.71 -13.34 -0.98
CA PRO A 39 -16.42 -11.90 -0.98
C PRO A 39 -16.34 -11.33 -2.40
N ASP A 40 -15.87 -12.12 -3.38
CA ASP A 40 -15.81 -11.75 -4.80
C ASP A 40 -17.19 -11.38 -5.36
N LEU A 41 -18.17 -12.27 -5.16
CA LEU A 41 -19.53 -12.09 -5.66
C LEU A 41 -20.24 -10.95 -4.94
N LEU A 42 -20.02 -10.81 -3.63
CA LEU A 42 -20.56 -9.67 -2.88
C LEU A 42 -19.95 -8.36 -3.39
N PHE A 43 -18.65 -8.29 -3.60
CA PHE A 43 -17.99 -7.09 -4.12
C PHE A 43 -18.55 -6.68 -5.48
N LEU A 44 -18.68 -7.63 -6.41
CA LEU A 44 -19.26 -7.39 -7.74
C LEU A 44 -20.73 -6.97 -7.65
N GLY A 45 -21.52 -7.64 -6.80
CA GLY A 45 -22.92 -7.28 -6.58
C GLY A 45 -23.04 -5.85 -6.03
N VAL A 46 -22.24 -5.51 -5.02
CA VAL A 46 -22.22 -4.16 -4.43
C VAL A 46 -21.78 -3.11 -5.44
N LEU A 47 -20.88 -3.44 -6.36
CA LEU A 47 -20.44 -2.52 -7.41
C LEU A 47 -21.53 -2.26 -8.46
N GLN A 48 -22.31 -3.29 -8.83
CA GLN A 48 -23.31 -3.22 -9.89
C GLN A 48 -24.64 -2.55 -9.47
N ILE A 49 -24.89 -2.38 -8.17
CA ILE A 49 -26.10 -1.71 -7.69
C ILE A 49 -26.14 -0.27 -8.18
N SER A 50 -27.29 0.13 -8.74
CA SER A 50 -27.59 1.44 -9.35
C SER A 50 -27.73 2.59 -8.34
N MET A 51 -27.55 2.32 -7.04
CA MET A 51 -27.60 3.30 -5.97
C MET A 51 -26.37 4.22 -5.98
N PRO A 52 -26.44 5.42 -5.38
CA PRO A 52 -25.27 6.25 -5.14
C PRO A 52 -24.22 5.57 -4.24
N MET A 53 -23.00 6.08 -4.28
CA MET A 53 -21.89 5.57 -3.48
C MET A 53 -21.96 6.12 -2.04
N THR A 54 -22.79 5.48 -1.20
CA THR A 54 -22.98 5.90 0.20
C THR A 54 -21.78 5.58 1.08
N GLN A 55 -21.68 6.24 2.25
CA GLN A 55 -20.59 5.99 3.21
C GLN A 55 -20.57 4.52 3.68
N PHE A 56 -21.74 3.92 3.88
CA PHE A 56 -21.88 2.52 4.22
C PHE A 56 -21.33 1.62 3.11
N ARG A 57 -21.69 1.89 1.85
CA ARG A 57 -21.20 1.15 0.68
C ARG A 57 -19.69 1.25 0.54
N VAL A 58 -19.13 2.45 0.67
CA VAL A 58 -17.68 2.67 0.67
C VAL A 58 -17.00 1.88 1.79
N HIS A 59 -17.57 1.88 3.01
CA HIS A 59 -17.02 1.13 4.13
C HIS A 59 -16.99 -0.38 3.85
N VAL A 60 -18.09 -0.94 3.35
CA VAL A 60 -18.17 -2.37 3.00
C VAL A 60 -17.20 -2.72 1.87
N LEU A 61 -17.13 -1.91 0.82
CA LEU A 61 -16.17 -2.11 -0.28
C LEU A 61 -14.73 -2.08 0.22
N LYS A 62 -14.38 -1.10 1.08
CA LYS A 62 -13.03 -1.01 1.65
C LYS A 62 -12.65 -2.27 2.42
N TYR A 63 -13.58 -2.79 3.22
CA TYR A 63 -13.41 -4.04 3.96
C TYR A 63 -13.24 -5.23 3.02
N LEU A 64 -14.09 -5.35 2.00
CA LEU A 64 -14.01 -6.43 1.00
C LEU A 64 -12.69 -6.41 0.23
N VAL A 65 -12.17 -5.23 -0.15
CA VAL A 65 -10.85 -5.11 -0.77
C VAL A 65 -9.78 -5.72 0.14
N SER A 66 -9.77 -5.40 1.44
CA SER A 66 -8.80 -5.98 2.38
C SER A 66 -8.93 -7.50 2.52
N VAL A 67 -10.15 -8.04 2.50
CA VAL A 67 -10.40 -9.49 2.53
C VAL A 67 -9.93 -10.17 1.24
N LEU A 68 -10.14 -9.54 0.08
CA LEU A 68 -9.67 -10.07 -1.21
C LEU A 68 -8.13 -10.06 -1.30
N LEU A 69 -7.51 -9.01 -0.75
CA LEU A 69 -6.06 -8.90 -0.64
C LEU A 69 -5.44 -9.94 0.31
N SER A 70 -6.19 -10.49 1.26
CA SER A 70 -5.64 -11.46 2.23
C SER A 70 -5.48 -12.90 1.74
N GLY A 71 -5.85 -13.21 0.49
CA GLY A 71 -5.52 -14.52 -0.10
C GLY A 71 -6.49 -15.10 -1.12
N HIS A 72 -7.55 -14.39 -1.52
CA HIS A 72 -8.50 -14.90 -2.52
C HIS A 72 -7.87 -15.02 -3.91
N SER A 73 -8.09 -16.15 -4.60
CA SER A 73 -7.57 -16.40 -5.95
C SER A 73 -8.18 -15.48 -7.02
N ASN A 74 -9.41 -14.99 -6.80
CA ASN A 74 -10.14 -14.17 -7.77
C ASN A 74 -9.96 -12.66 -7.57
N ALA A 75 -9.08 -12.23 -6.67
CA ALA A 75 -8.92 -10.81 -6.35
C ALA A 75 -8.57 -9.96 -7.60
N VAL A 76 -7.69 -10.46 -8.46
CA VAL A 76 -7.23 -9.80 -9.68
C VAL A 76 -8.38 -9.49 -10.66
N PRO A 77 -9.15 -10.48 -11.18
CA PRO A 77 -10.22 -10.20 -12.13
C PRO A 77 -11.33 -9.34 -11.52
N VAL A 78 -11.62 -9.50 -10.23
CA VAL A 78 -12.61 -8.67 -9.52
C VAL A 78 -12.16 -7.21 -9.46
N PHE A 79 -10.90 -6.95 -9.13
CA PHE A 79 -10.36 -5.60 -9.13
C PHE A 79 -10.21 -5.01 -10.53
N GLN A 80 -9.88 -5.81 -11.54
CA GLN A 80 -9.85 -5.37 -12.93
C GLN A 80 -11.23 -4.91 -13.41
N PHE A 81 -12.28 -5.64 -13.02
CA PHE A 81 -13.66 -5.23 -13.28
C PHE A 81 -13.99 -3.92 -12.57
N ALA A 82 -13.67 -3.80 -11.28
CA ALA A 82 -13.87 -2.56 -10.51
C ALA A 82 -13.10 -1.36 -11.06
N TRP A 83 -11.88 -1.59 -11.56
CA TRP A 83 -10.99 -0.56 -12.07
C TRP A 83 -11.51 0.07 -13.38
N ASN A 84 -12.18 -0.73 -14.19
CA ASN A 84 -12.75 -0.34 -15.48
C ASN A 84 -14.25 -0.04 -15.41
N PHE A 85 -14.86 -0.11 -14.23
CA PHE A 85 -16.26 0.20 -14.06
C PHE A 85 -16.49 1.70 -14.30
N GLU A 86 -17.20 2.01 -15.38
CA GLU A 86 -17.35 3.38 -15.90
C GLU A 86 -18.13 4.26 -14.92
N ASN A 87 -19.16 3.68 -14.29
CA ASN A 87 -19.88 4.31 -13.19
C ASN A 87 -18.96 4.38 -11.96
N HIS A 88 -18.66 5.57 -11.45
CA HIS A 88 -17.82 5.77 -10.26
C HIS A 88 -16.33 5.42 -10.40
N ARG A 89 -15.77 5.38 -11.62
CA ARG A 89 -14.35 5.06 -11.88
C ARG A 89 -13.36 5.75 -10.94
N VAL A 90 -13.48 7.07 -10.76
CA VAL A 90 -12.57 7.84 -9.89
C VAL A 90 -12.69 7.41 -8.42
N GLN A 91 -13.92 7.22 -7.93
CA GLN A 91 -14.18 6.83 -6.55
C GLN A 91 -13.68 5.41 -6.29
N MET A 92 -13.88 4.48 -7.24
CA MET A 92 -13.38 3.11 -7.11
C MET A 92 -11.86 3.04 -7.05
N ARG A 93 -11.15 3.82 -7.87
CA ARG A 93 -9.68 3.91 -7.80
C ARG A 93 -9.20 4.39 -6.44
N GLN A 94 -9.84 5.43 -5.89
CA GLN A 94 -9.53 5.94 -4.54
C GLN A 94 -9.81 4.89 -3.45
N ILE A 95 -10.91 4.14 -3.56
CA ILE A 95 -11.26 3.08 -2.63
C ILE A 95 -10.23 1.95 -2.68
N LEU A 96 -9.88 1.47 -3.89
CA LEU A 96 -8.92 0.40 -4.08
C LEU A 96 -7.57 0.76 -3.49
N PHE A 97 -6.99 1.90 -3.91
CA PHE A 97 -5.67 2.29 -3.43
C PHE A 97 -5.67 2.68 -1.95
N GLY A 98 -6.70 3.37 -1.47
CA GLY A 98 -6.84 3.68 -0.04
C GLY A 98 -6.92 2.41 0.81
N SER A 99 -7.63 1.38 0.35
CA SER A 99 -7.70 0.09 1.02
C SER A 99 -6.40 -0.71 0.93
N MET A 100 -5.70 -0.69 -0.21
CA MET A 100 -4.39 -1.33 -0.36
C MET A 100 -3.38 -0.74 0.61
N ALA A 101 -3.34 0.59 0.72
CA ALA A 101 -2.43 1.26 1.64
C ALA A 101 -2.81 1.01 3.11
N ALA A 102 -4.11 1.04 3.45
CA ALA A 102 -4.58 0.66 4.77
C ALA A 102 -4.25 -0.79 5.13
N TYR A 103 -4.35 -1.72 4.17
CA TYR A 103 -3.99 -3.13 4.35
C TYR A 103 -2.49 -3.32 4.62
N TYR A 104 -1.64 -2.51 3.98
CA TYR A 104 -0.21 -2.44 4.27
C TYR A 104 0.07 -1.83 5.66
N SER A 105 -0.58 -0.71 6.01
CA SER A 105 -0.35 -0.02 7.29
C SER A 105 -0.66 -0.87 8.52
N GLN A 106 -1.52 -1.88 8.40
CA GLN A 106 -1.80 -2.82 9.50
C GLN A 106 -0.58 -3.66 9.89
N ASN A 107 0.25 -4.07 8.92
CA ASN A 107 1.45 -4.87 9.15
C ASN A 107 2.56 -4.46 8.16
N PRO A 108 3.27 -3.35 8.41
CA PRO A 108 4.29 -2.82 7.49
C PRO A 108 5.50 -3.75 7.28
N GLU A 109 5.74 -4.67 8.21
CA GLU A 109 6.86 -5.62 8.13
C GLU A 109 6.58 -6.80 7.18
N ASP A 110 5.31 -7.06 6.88
CA ASP A 110 4.88 -8.19 6.06
C ASP A 110 5.09 -7.91 4.56
N GLN A 111 6.25 -8.33 4.06
CA GLN A 111 6.63 -8.16 2.66
C GLN A 111 5.74 -8.93 1.68
N SER A 112 5.05 -9.97 2.15
CA SER A 112 4.14 -10.74 1.29
C SER A 112 2.93 -9.90 0.88
N ARG A 113 2.43 -9.05 1.79
CA ARG A 113 1.34 -8.09 1.51
C ARG A 113 1.76 -7.06 0.47
N LEU A 114 2.92 -6.46 0.66
CA LEU A 114 3.46 -5.44 -0.25
C LEU A 114 3.66 -6.04 -1.65
N THR A 115 4.20 -7.26 -1.71
CA THR A 115 4.37 -8.02 -2.96
C THR A 115 3.04 -8.27 -3.65
N ARG A 116 2.04 -8.76 -2.92
CA ARG A 116 0.72 -9.04 -3.46
C ARG A 116 0.02 -7.78 -3.96
N ILE A 117 0.12 -6.67 -3.23
CA ILE A 117 -0.40 -5.37 -3.67
C ILE A 117 0.27 -4.94 -4.97
N LEU A 118 1.61 -5.07 -5.07
CA LEU A 118 2.36 -4.71 -6.27
C LEU A 118 1.96 -5.53 -7.49
N GLU A 119 1.86 -6.85 -7.34
CA GLU A 119 1.45 -7.75 -8.43
C GLU A 119 0.07 -7.38 -8.97
N ILE A 120 -0.91 -7.23 -8.07
CA ILE A 120 -2.27 -6.81 -8.45
C ILE A 120 -2.25 -5.44 -9.11
N THR A 121 -1.57 -4.45 -8.53
CA THR A 121 -1.52 -3.08 -9.06
C THR A 121 -0.88 -3.04 -10.45
N HIS A 122 0.14 -3.85 -10.67
CA HIS A 122 0.80 -3.99 -11.96
C HIS A 122 -0.16 -4.59 -13.01
N GLU A 123 -0.92 -5.62 -12.66
CA GLU A 123 -1.93 -6.22 -13.55
C GLU A 123 -3.10 -5.27 -13.86
N LEU A 124 -3.42 -4.35 -12.94
CA LEU A 124 -4.39 -3.26 -13.17
C LEU A 124 -3.85 -2.14 -14.07
N LYS A 125 -2.55 -2.16 -14.40
CA LYS A 125 -1.83 -1.06 -15.06
C LYS A 125 -1.97 0.27 -14.30
N GLY A 126 -2.11 0.20 -12.98
CA GLY A 126 -2.36 1.33 -12.09
C GLY A 126 -1.13 1.80 -11.31
N LEU A 127 0.06 1.26 -11.59
CA LEU A 127 1.26 1.55 -10.78
C LEU A 127 1.61 3.03 -10.73
N SER A 128 1.54 3.75 -11.86
CA SER A 128 1.79 5.20 -11.90
C SER A 128 0.79 5.99 -11.07
N GLU A 129 -0.50 5.59 -11.10
CA GLU A 129 -1.56 6.21 -10.30
C GLU A 129 -1.44 5.87 -8.81
N LEU A 130 -0.92 4.68 -8.46
CA LEU A 130 -0.68 4.30 -7.06
C LEU A 130 0.49 5.10 -6.46
N LEU A 131 1.54 5.32 -7.26
CA LEU A 131 2.73 6.06 -6.84
C LEU A 131 2.50 7.58 -6.73
N SER A 132 1.37 8.10 -7.25
CA SER A 132 1.00 9.52 -7.12
C SER A 132 0.25 9.85 -5.83
N ILE A 133 -0.04 8.86 -4.97
CA ILE A 133 -0.77 9.04 -3.72
C ILE A 133 0.13 9.70 -2.67
N ASN A 134 -0.43 10.63 -1.89
CA ASN A 134 0.27 11.34 -0.82
C ASN A 134 0.42 10.51 0.48
N GLN A 135 0.75 9.23 0.36
CA GLN A 135 1.08 8.33 1.47
C GLN A 135 2.51 7.84 1.31
N PHE A 136 3.47 8.75 1.56
CA PHE A 136 4.87 8.56 1.18
C PHE A 136 5.51 7.28 1.75
N PRO A 137 5.31 6.87 3.02
CA PRO A 137 5.91 5.63 3.51
C PRO A 137 5.50 4.39 2.70
N PHE A 138 4.22 4.29 2.32
CA PHE A 138 3.71 3.21 1.50
C PHE A 138 4.23 3.30 0.06
N VAL A 139 4.19 4.50 -0.53
CA VAL A 139 4.64 4.74 -1.91
C VAL A 139 6.14 4.47 -2.08
N ILE A 140 6.97 4.87 -1.12
CA ILE A 140 8.42 4.63 -1.13
C ILE A 140 8.70 3.12 -1.07
N ASP A 141 8.05 2.41 -0.16
CA ASP A 141 8.20 0.96 -0.04
C ASP A 141 7.76 0.21 -1.31
N MET A 142 6.66 0.66 -1.92
CA MET A 142 6.19 0.16 -3.22
C MET A 142 7.18 0.46 -4.35
N ALA A 143 7.73 1.67 -4.42
CA ALA A 143 8.68 2.07 -5.44
C ALA A 143 9.99 1.26 -5.36
N ILE A 144 10.50 1.03 -4.16
CA ILE A 144 11.69 0.19 -3.92
C ILE A 144 11.42 -1.25 -4.37
N LEU A 145 10.23 -1.79 -4.06
CA LEU A 145 9.86 -3.14 -4.47
C LEU A 145 9.66 -3.26 -5.99
N ALA A 146 9.04 -2.25 -6.61
CA ALA A 146 8.86 -2.16 -8.05
C ALA A 146 10.20 -2.07 -8.79
N ALA A 147 11.16 -1.29 -8.27
CA ALA A 147 12.51 -1.18 -8.81
C ALA A 147 13.25 -2.52 -8.81
N ARG A 148 13.08 -3.32 -7.76
CA ARG A 148 13.67 -4.68 -7.69
C ARG A 148 13.10 -5.67 -8.70
N ARG A 149 11.94 -5.38 -9.27
CA ARG A 149 11.28 -6.20 -10.30
C ARG A 149 11.35 -5.57 -11.69
N ASP A 150 12.19 -4.54 -11.86
CA ASP A 150 12.34 -3.77 -13.11
C ASP A 150 11.03 -3.14 -13.62
N PHE A 151 10.05 -2.91 -12.73
CA PHE A 151 8.77 -2.26 -13.09
C PHE A 151 8.85 -0.74 -13.09
N LEU A 152 9.88 -0.16 -12.45
CA LEU A 152 10.04 1.27 -12.26
C LEU A 152 11.52 1.66 -12.25
N LYS A 153 11.86 2.79 -12.89
CA LYS A 153 13.17 3.43 -12.74
C LYS A 153 13.19 4.27 -11.47
N LEU A 154 13.85 3.76 -10.42
CA LEU A 154 13.87 4.39 -9.09
C LEU A 154 14.51 5.79 -9.10
N ASP A 155 15.59 5.98 -9.88
CA ASP A 155 16.30 7.28 -10.01
C ASP A 155 15.33 8.41 -10.36
N LYS A 156 14.65 8.24 -11.50
CA LYS A 156 13.73 9.24 -12.02
C LYS A 156 12.56 9.45 -11.07
N PHE A 157 12.01 8.37 -10.51
CA PHE A 157 10.89 8.48 -9.58
C PHE A 157 11.24 9.31 -8.34
N ILE A 158 12.41 9.05 -7.74
CA ILE A 158 12.87 9.79 -6.56
C ILE A 158 13.16 11.24 -6.92
N GLU A 159 13.82 11.49 -8.06
CA GLU A 159 14.11 12.84 -8.51
C GLU A 159 12.83 13.67 -8.74
N ASP A 160 11.85 13.08 -9.44
CA ASP A 160 10.55 13.70 -9.68
C ASP A 160 9.84 14.00 -8.35
N LYS A 161 9.78 13.03 -7.42
CA LYS A 161 9.09 13.19 -6.13
C LYS A 161 9.79 14.13 -5.16
N LEU A 162 11.11 14.19 -5.17
CA LEU A 162 11.89 15.16 -4.40
C LEU A 162 11.69 16.58 -4.92
N THR A 163 11.56 16.75 -6.24
CA THR A 163 11.31 18.06 -6.87
C THR A 163 9.89 18.54 -6.62
N GLU A 164 8.91 17.63 -6.63
CA GLU A 164 7.49 17.94 -6.42
C GLU A 164 7.15 18.21 -4.94
N HIS A 165 7.57 17.34 -4.02
CA HIS A 165 7.13 17.37 -2.61
C HIS A 165 8.18 17.91 -1.65
N GLY A 166 9.42 18.07 -2.09
CA GLY A 166 10.48 18.67 -1.30
C GLY A 166 10.84 17.87 -0.03
N GLU A 167 11.00 18.60 1.08
CA GLU A 167 11.58 18.10 2.33
C GLU A 167 10.78 16.95 2.94
N ARG A 168 9.44 16.99 2.84
CA ARG A 168 8.55 15.98 3.45
C ARG A 168 8.82 14.58 2.91
N PHE A 169 8.95 14.46 1.58
CA PHE A 169 9.25 13.18 0.94
C PHE A 169 10.65 12.69 1.30
N ALA A 170 11.62 13.60 1.40
CA ALA A 170 12.99 13.25 1.76
C ALA A 170 13.13 12.74 3.20
N GLN A 171 12.36 13.30 4.15
CA GLN A 171 12.31 12.78 5.53
C GLN A 171 11.77 11.34 5.56
N ASP A 172 10.65 11.08 4.89
CA ASP A 172 10.07 9.73 4.82
C ASP A 172 11.01 8.74 4.10
N LEU A 173 11.75 9.21 3.09
CA LEU A 173 12.75 8.42 2.37
C LEU A 173 13.95 8.07 3.25
N CYS A 174 14.47 9.02 4.04
CA CYS A 174 15.49 8.77 5.06
C CYS A 174 15.02 7.76 6.10
N GLN A 175 13.77 7.88 6.57
CA GLN A 175 13.19 6.95 7.52
C GLN A 175 13.08 5.53 6.93
N ALA A 176 12.66 5.41 5.67
CA ALA A 176 12.60 4.14 4.95
C ALA A 176 14.00 3.50 4.80
N MET A 177 15.02 4.30 4.47
CA MET A 177 16.41 3.84 4.43
C MET A 177 16.89 3.33 5.79
N ARG A 178 16.60 4.07 6.88
CA ARG A 178 16.97 3.68 8.25
C ARG A 178 16.31 2.36 8.66
N ARG A 179 15.04 2.16 8.32
CA ARG A 179 14.31 0.90 8.58
C ARG A 179 14.88 -0.30 7.82
N ARG A 180 15.49 -0.08 6.65
CA ARG A 180 15.93 -1.14 5.72
C ARG A 180 17.44 -1.18 5.50
N CYS A 181 18.20 -0.61 6.43
CA CYS A 181 19.66 -0.52 6.33
C CYS A 181 20.32 -1.92 6.20
N PRO A 182 21.17 -2.13 5.18
CA PRO A 182 21.89 -3.39 5.00
C PRO A 182 22.90 -3.56 6.15
N GLY A 183 22.54 -4.33 7.18
CA GLY A 183 23.35 -4.54 8.38
C GLY A 183 22.58 -4.54 9.71
N LEU A 184 21.27 -4.29 9.68
CA LEU A 184 20.40 -4.34 10.86
C LEU A 184 19.66 -5.68 11.06
N GLY A 185 19.93 -6.71 10.25
CA GLY A 185 19.22 -7.99 10.35
C GLY A 185 17.73 -7.85 9.98
N THR A 186 17.42 -6.91 9.09
CA THR A 186 16.05 -6.62 8.63
C THR A 186 15.62 -7.70 7.64
N ASN A 187 14.36 -8.15 7.72
CA ASN A 187 13.79 -9.16 6.83
C ASN A 187 13.78 -8.76 5.33
N ASN A 188 14.10 -7.50 5.00
CA ASN A 188 14.23 -7.03 3.63
C ASN A 188 15.28 -5.91 3.47
N PRO A 189 16.58 -6.24 3.37
CA PRO A 189 17.61 -5.23 3.18
C PRO A 189 17.45 -4.54 1.82
N LEU A 190 17.61 -3.21 1.80
CA LEU A 190 17.83 -2.47 0.56
C LEU A 190 19.08 -3.01 -0.15
N SER A 191 19.01 -3.18 -1.48
CA SER A 191 20.21 -3.48 -2.27
C SER A 191 21.22 -2.34 -2.12
N THR A 192 22.50 -2.67 -2.13
CA THR A 192 23.59 -1.68 -2.03
C THR A 192 23.47 -0.61 -3.11
N GLU A 193 23.04 -1.00 -4.31
CA GLU A 193 22.79 -0.11 -5.45
C GLU A 193 21.67 0.89 -5.18
N ASN A 194 20.49 0.43 -4.73
CA ASN A 194 19.37 1.31 -4.40
C ASN A 194 19.73 2.23 -3.23
N PHE A 195 20.50 1.75 -2.26
CA PHE A 195 20.97 2.57 -1.15
C PHE A 195 21.92 3.69 -1.63
N GLN A 196 22.89 3.36 -2.49
CA GLN A 196 23.82 4.33 -3.09
C GLN A 196 23.09 5.38 -3.93
N LEU A 197 22.11 4.94 -4.72
CA LEU A 197 21.24 5.78 -5.55
C LEU A 197 20.44 6.79 -4.72
N ILE A 198 19.75 6.32 -3.68
CA ILE A 198 18.98 7.21 -2.81
C ILE A 198 19.94 8.19 -2.11
N PHE A 199 21.09 7.71 -1.65
CA PHE A 199 22.09 8.54 -0.99
C PHE A 199 22.63 9.64 -1.91
N SER A 200 22.99 9.31 -3.16
CA SER A 200 23.48 10.29 -4.14
C SER A 200 22.40 11.29 -4.55
N ALA A 201 21.13 10.89 -4.60
CA ALA A 201 20.01 11.79 -4.87
C ALA A 201 19.72 12.77 -3.72
N LEU A 202 20.00 12.38 -2.47
CA LEU A 202 19.79 13.19 -1.27
C LEU A 202 20.99 14.08 -0.92
N GLN A 203 22.22 13.64 -1.21
CA GLN A 203 23.46 14.34 -0.87
C GLN A 203 23.53 15.80 -1.36
N PRO A 204 23.22 16.14 -2.63
CA PRO A 204 23.26 17.53 -3.10
C PRO A 204 22.13 18.39 -2.52
N ARG A 205 21.07 17.78 -1.99
CA ARG A 205 19.91 18.47 -1.38
C ARG A 205 20.02 18.59 0.15
N ALA A 206 20.94 17.84 0.77
CA ALA A 206 21.21 17.91 2.21
C ALA A 206 21.72 19.29 2.67
N THR A 207 22.39 20.04 1.79
CA THR A 207 22.80 21.43 2.06
C THR A 207 21.63 22.39 2.15
N ALA A 208 20.53 22.11 1.44
CA ALA A 208 19.32 22.92 1.45
C ALA A 208 18.42 22.60 2.66
N TRP A 209 18.48 21.39 3.20
CA TRP A 209 17.61 20.93 4.31
C TRP A 209 18.43 20.39 5.50
N PRO A 210 18.70 21.23 6.52
CA PRO A 210 19.61 20.90 7.62
C PRO A 210 19.14 19.70 8.47
N ILE A 211 17.83 19.48 8.58
CA ILE A 211 17.25 18.32 9.30
C ILE A 211 17.66 17.01 8.61
N ILE A 212 17.60 16.98 7.28
CA ILE A 212 17.98 15.79 6.49
C ILE A 212 19.49 15.58 6.52
N ALA A 213 20.30 16.64 6.53
CA ALA A 213 21.74 16.52 6.73
C ALA A 213 22.07 15.84 8.07
N THR A 214 21.36 16.19 9.15
CA THR A 214 21.56 15.54 10.45
C THR A 214 21.12 14.07 10.44
N GLU A 215 20.00 13.73 9.81
CA GLU A 215 19.53 12.35 9.69
C GLU A 215 20.47 11.48 8.84
N LEU A 216 20.94 11.99 7.70
CA LEU A 216 21.93 11.33 6.84
C LEU A 216 23.25 11.11 7.58
N THR A 217 23.71 12.12 8.34
CA THR A 217 24.94 12.01 9.15
C THR A 217 24.78 10.95 10.24
N GLN A 218 23.62 10.89 10.91
CA GLN A 218 23.31 9.82 11.86
C GLN A 218 23.27 8.44 11.20
N LEU A 219 22.68 8.34 10.00
CA LEU A 219 22.64 7.11 9.20
C LEU A 219 24.05 6.61 8.82
N ILE A 220 24.91 7.51 8.34
CA ILE A 220 26.32 7.23 8.05
C ILE A 220 27.07 6.83 9.34
N GLY A 221 26.80 7.51 10.45
CA GLY A 221 27.36 7.19 11.77
C GLY A 221 26.98 5.80 12.25
N LEU A 222 25.73 5.38 12.08
CA LEU A 222 25.23 4.04 12.40
C LEU A 222 25.86 2.96 11.51
N LEU A 223 26.06 3.24 10.22
CA LEU A 223 26.77 2.33 9.31
C LEU A 223 28.25 2.20 9.69
N ARG A 224 28.93 3.30 10.04
CA ARG A 224 30.34 3.26 10.49
C ARG A 224 30.53 2.58 11.83
N SER A 225 29.64 2.79 12.80
CA SER A 225 29.73 2.16 14.12
C SER A 225 29.47 0.64 14.03
N LYS A 226 28.54 0.21 13.17
CA LYS A 226 28.32 -1.22 12.92
C LYS A 226 29.38 -1.89 12.04
N ALA A 227 29.98 -1.17 11.08
CA ALA A 227 31.16 -1.65 10.37
C ALA A 227 32.32 -1.93 11.34
N LYS A 228 32.51 -1.07 12.37
CA LYS A 228 33.44 -1.34 13.47
C LYS A 228 33.03 -2.56 14.31
N ASN A 229 31.74 -2.74 14.63
CA ASN A 229 31.29 -3.93 15.37
C ASN A 229 31.38 -5.25 14.59
N LYS A 230 31.33 -5.23 13.25
CA LYS A 230 31.59 -6.43 12.43
C LYS A 230 33.05 -6.87 12.45
N PHE A 231 34.00 -5.95 12.65
CA PHE A 231 35.42 -6.29 12.80
C PHE A 231 35.78 -6.84 14.18
N ILE A 232 34.95 -6.62 15.21
CA ILE A 232 35.24 -7.11 16.57
C ILE A 232 34.81 -8.58 16.75
N HIS A 233 33.91 -9.11 15.91
CA HIS A 233 33.47 -10.51 16.00
C HIS A 233 34.27 -11.51 15.16
N PHE A 234 35.31 -11.07 14.43
CA PHE A 234 36.25 -11.96 13.71
C PHE A 234 37.66 -12.02 14.34
N SER A 235 37.87 -11.40 15.52
CA SER A 235 39.16 -11.43 16.24
C SER A 235 39.18 -12.35 17.47
N LYS A 236 38.11 -13.11 17.70
CA LYS A 236 38.11 -14.19 18.70
C LYS A 236 37.35 -15.37 18.12
N TYR A 237 38.09 -16.23 17.43
CA TYR A 237 38.03 -17.70 17.37
C TYR A 237 38.70 -18.16 16.08
#